data_AF-A0A5S9IM70-F1
#
_entry.id   AF-A0A5S9IM70-F1
#
_cell.length_a   1.000
_cell.length_b   1.000
_cell.length_c   1.000
_cell.angle_alpha   90.00
_cell.angle_beta   90.00
_cell.angle_gamma   90.00
#
_symmetry.space_group_name_H-M   'P 1'
#
loop_
_entity.id
_entity.type
_entity.pdbx_description
1 polymer ?
#
loop_
_entity_poly.entity_id
_entity_poly.type
_entity_poly.pdbx_seq_one_letter_code
_entity_poly.pdbx_strand_id
1 'polypeptide(L)'
;MLYKKQNLEYIENNHSYQGCAFYLQQHVTNLENCCFENCTFRNDHTVFMNVYNCQFTNCNFNALRLKSRMYDVEFNGGYIAILDLSEAFATDRELQNIGQLANVHHLVLSNASFDNRRLQHISSLHSLRHLDLSFSSVGDLGLQHLLPLARLENLNLTYTTITNSGLRTVAKMDTLQHLSLAQTRINDAGLKYLLPLSHLHTLDLQETNISNFAWEHLVSLTNLRNLNLQKVNIDNLQPIVDLQQLRHLNLAYTKVGDAQVEYLAQLPYLELLNLNNTNITHDSLRTLINSTPPQCTIHAFLTEF
;
A
#
# COMPACT_ATOMS: atom_id res chain seq x y z
N MET A 1 17.98 37.05 21.68
CA MET A 1 18.02 37.60 20.30
C MET A 1 16.61 37.53 19.74
N LEU A 2 16.15 38.57 19.03
CA LEU A 2 14.83 38.60 18.41
C LEU A 2 14.81 37.66 17.20
N TYR A 3 14.12 36.53 17.32
CA TYR A 3 13.98 35.52 16.27
C TYR A 3 12.95 35.99 15.23
N LYS A 4 13.42 36.46 14.07
CA LYS A 4 12.55 36.55 12.88
C LYS A 4 12.40 35.14 12.32
N LYS A 5 11.18 34.61 12.31
CA LYS A 5 10.81 33.47 11.46
C LYS A 5 11.27 33.79 10.04
N GLN A 6 12.25 33.05 9.53
CA GLN A 6 12.71 33.17 8.16
C GLN A 6 11.98 32.15 7.29
N ASN A 7 11.45 32.64 6.17
CA ASN A 7 11.01 31.78 5.07
C ASN A 7 12.24 31.51 4.21
N LEU A 8 12.58 30.24 4.02
CA LEU A 8 13.77 29.81 3.29
C LEU A 8 13.36 28.89 2.15
N GLU A 9 14.02 29.03 1.00
CA GLU A 9 13.77 28.21 -0.20
C GLU A 9 14.84 27.13 -0.41
N TYR A 10 15.89 27.16 0.40
CA TYR A 10 17.03 26.24 0.35
C TYR A 10 17.59 25.96 1.75
N ILE A 11 18.43 24.94 1.85
CA ILE A 11 19.13 24.54 3.06
C ILE A 11 20.64 24.58 2.78
N GLU A 12 21.39 25.17 3.71
CA GLU A 12 22.85 25.16 3.74
C GLU A 12 23.30 24.06 4.71
N ASN A 13 24.27 23.24 4.29
CA ASN A 13 24.86 22.21 5.14
C ASN A 13 25.69 22.84 6.26
N ASN A 14 25.91 22.08 7.34
CA ASN A 14 26.65 22.51 8.53
C ASN A 14 26.00 23.72 9.24
N HIS A 15 24.67 23.77 9.25
CA HIS A 15 23.92 24.90 9.79
C HIS A 15 22.85 24.47 10.80
N SER A 16 22.55 25.36 11.76
CA SER A 16 21.46 25.16 12.73
C SER A 16 20.34 26.15 12.46
N TYR A 17 19.13 25.63 12.24
CA TYR A 17 17.92 26.40 11.95
C TYR A 17 16.96 26.37 13.14
N GLN A 18 16.44 27.53 13.53
CA GLN A 18 15.49 27.66 14.64
C GLN A 18 14.25 28.45 14.21
N GLY A 19 13.08 27.81 14.24
CA GLY A 19 11.79 28.44 13.94
C GLY A 19 11.59 28.83 12.47
N CYS A 20 12.36 28.24 11.55
CA CYS A 20 12.29 28.53 10.11
C CYS A 20 11.10 27.83 9.44
N ALA A 21 10.59 28.44 8.36
CA ALA A 21 9.65 27.81 7.45
C ALA A 21 10.33 27.57 6.10
N PHE A 22 10.38 26.31 5.66
CA PHE A 22 11.02 25.92 4.40
C PHE A 22 9.99 25.71 3.30
N TYR A 23 10.26 26.29 2.13
CA TYR A 23 9.51 26.16 0.87
C TYR A 23 10.49 25.72 -0.22
N LEU A 24 10.92 24.45 -0.15
CA LEU A 24 11.99 23.95 -1.00
C LEU A 24 11.51 23.80 -2.44
N GLN A 25 12.20 24.41 -3.41
CA GLN A 25 11.79 24.33 -4.82
C GLN A 25 12.18 23.02 -5.50
N GLN A 26 13.08 22.24 -4.87
CA GLN A 26 13.61 21.00 -5.39
C GLN A 26 13.97 20.02 -4.25
N HIS A 27 14.18 18.76 -4.60
CA HIS A 27 14.70 17.75 -3.67
C HIS A 27 16.11 18.14 -3.20
N VAL A 28 16.44 17.84 -1.94
CA VAL A 28 17.80 18.08 -1.42
C VAL A 28 18.64 16.83 -1.63
N THR A 29 19.66 16.94 -2.48
CA THR A 29 20.53 15.81 -2.83
C THR A 29 21.37 15.32 -1.65
N ASN A 30 22.01 16.25 -0.93
CA ASN A 30 22.80 15.94 0.27
C ASN A 30 22.45 16.94 1.36
N LEU A 31 22.03 16.42 2.51
CA LEU A 31 21.77 17.18 3.72
C LEU A 31 22.72 16.70 4.81
N GLU A 32 23.61 17.57 5.26
CA GLU A 32 24.75 17.18 6.10
C GLU A 32 24.92 18.13 7.29
N ASN A 33 25.09 17.54 8.49
CA ASN A 33 25.44 18.24 9.72
C ASN A 33 24.47 19.40 10.06
N CYS A 34 23.17 19.16 9.85
CA CYS A 34 22.13 20.18 10.09
C CYS A 34 21.29 19.86 11.31
N CYS A 35 21.03 20.88 12.12
CA CYS A 35 20.08 20.80 13.23
C CYS A 35 18.89 21.70 12.96
N PHE A 36 17.67 21.15 13.03
CA PHE A 36 16.43 21.88 12.84
C PHE A 36 15.62 21.85 14.13
N GLU A 37 15.27 23.01 14.65
CA GLU A 37 14.51 23.15 15.89
C GLU A 37 13.24 23.98 15.65
N ASN A 38 12.06 23.41 15.91
CA ASN A 38 10.77 24.05 15.73
C ASN A 38 10.53 24.56 14.29
N CYS A 39 11.13 23.90 13.30
CA CYS A 39 11.02 24.27 11.89
C CYS A 39 9.78 23.63 11.24
N THR A 40 9.27 24.22 10.17
CA THR A 40 8.17 23.63 9.38
C THR A 40 8.55 23.56 7.91
N PHE A 41 8.39 22.39 7.31
CA PHE A 41 8.57 22.17 5.88
C PHE A 41 7.19 22.18 5.23
N ARG A 42 6.92 23.22 4.44
CA ARG A 42 5.58 23.57 3.94
C ARG A 42 5.26 22.98 2.56
N ASN A 43 6.16 22.19 2.01
CA ASN A 43 5.94 21.46 0.77
C ASN A 43 4.90 20.35 0.96
N ASP A 44 4.12 20.06 -0.08
CA ASP A 44 3.27 18.86 -0.11
C ASP A 44 4.12 17.60 0.10
N HIS A 45 5.32 17.59 -0.49
CA HIS A 45 6.33 16.55 -0.35
C HIS A 45 7.73 17.18 -0.20
N THR A 46 8.35 16.97 0.96
CA THR A 46 9.77 17.24 1.17
C THR A 46 10.57 15.99 0.89
N VAL A 47 11.63 16.09 0.09
CA VAL A 47 12.44 14.93 -0.31
C VAL A 47 13.90 15.22 -0.01
N PHE A 48 14.51 14.33 0.77
CA PHE A 48 15.94 14.29 1.03
C PHE A 48 16.52 12.98 0.49
N MET A 49 17.53 13.06 -0.36
CA MET A 49 18.13 11.88 -0.98
C MET A 49 19.14 11.21 -0.05
N ASN A 50 20.19 11.95 0.35
CA ASN A 50 21.14 11.51 1.36
C ASN A 50 21.10 12.45 2.57
N VAL A 51 20.98 11.87 3.77
CA VAL A 51 20.92 12.62 5.03
C VAL A 51 21.95 12.05 6.00
N TYR A 52 22.87 12.91 6.43
CA TYR A 52 23.97 12.53 7.32
C TYR A 52 24.02 13.47 8.52
N ASN A 53 24.04 12.89 9.72
CA ASN A 53 24.28 13.60 10.97
C ASN A 53 23.33 14.80 11.15
N CYS A 54 22.03 14.54 11.00
CA CYS A 54 21.00 15.57 11.02
C CYS A 54 19.96 15.31 12.10
N GLN A 55 19.56 16.37 12.80
CA GLN A 55 18.58 16.30 13.88
C GLN A 55 17.37 17.17 13.58
N PHE A 56 16.18 16.59 13.75
CA PHE A 56 14.90 17.26 13.57
C PHE A 56 14.13 17.26 14.88
N THR A 57 14.17 18.38 15.60
CA THR A 57 13.46 18.55 16.88
C THR A 57 12.21 19.40 16.69
N ASN A 58 11.05 18.87 17.05
CA ASN A 58 9.75 19.52 16.88
C ASN A 58 9.50 20.07 15.47
N CYS A 59 9.99 19.34 14.46
CA CYS A 59 9.84 19.72 13.06
C CYS A 59 8.55 19.15 12.47
N ASN A 60 7.91 19.92 11.60
CA ASN A 60 6.65 19.53 10.97
C ASN A 60 6.83 19.30 9.47
N PHE A 61 6.35 18.16 8.99
CA PHE A 61 6.30 17.76 7.59
C PHE A 61 4.91 17.24 7.25
N ASN A 62 4.34 17.68 6.14
CA ASN A 62 3.15 17.03 5.60
C ASN A 62 3.50 15.63 5.07
N ALA A 63 4.46 15.58 4.16
CA ALA A 63 5.09 14.34 3.72
C ALA A 63 6.62 14.50 3.67
N LEU A 64 7.33 13.56 4.28
CA LEU A 64 8.78 13.47 4.24
C LEU A 64 9.19 12.19 3.52
N ARG A 65 9.98 12.33 2.45
CA ARG A 65 10.61 11.21 1.76
C ARG A 65 12.10 11.21 2.04
N LEU A 66 12.58 10.14 2.65
CA LEU A 66 13.99 9.83 2.82
C LEU A 66 14.28 8.68 1.87
N LYS A 67 15.15 8.88 0.89
CA LYS A 67 15.48 7.86 -0.10
C LYS A 67 16.85 7.29 0.24
N SER A 68 17.78 7.32 -0.70
CA SER A 68 19.12 6.72 -0.67
C SER A 68 19.70 6.40 0.73
N ARG A 69 20.52 7.27 1.33
CA ARG A 69 21.28 6.93 2.54
C ARG A 69 20.84 7.76 3.74
N MET A 70 20.65 7.08 4.86
CA MET A 70 20.51 7.70 6.16
C MET A 70 21.68 7.25 7.04
N TYR A 71 22.27 8.20 7.75
CA TYR A 71 23.28 7.92 8.76
C TYR A 71 23.19 8.94 9.88
N ASP A 72 22.94 8.48 11.10
CA ASP A 72 22.84 9.31 12.31
C ASP A 72 21.76 10.40 12.15
N VAL A 73 20.57 9.98 11.73
CA VAL A 73 19.41 10.85 11.58
C VAL A 73 18.46 10.65 12.77
N GLU A 74 18.10 11.76 13.42
CA GLU A 74 17.27 11.74 14.62
C GLU A 74 16.03 12.61 14.47
N PHE A 75 14.88 12.07 14.89
CA PHE A 75 13.62 12.80 14.97
C PHE A 75 13.15 12.83 16.42
N ASN A 76 12.99 14.04 16.96
CA ASN A 76 12.60 14.27 18.35
C ASN A 76 11.32 15.12 18.38
N GLY A 77 10.17 14.44 18.46
CA GLY A 77 8.86 15.10 18.45
C GLY A 77 8.48 15.66 17.08
N GLY A 78 7.56 16.63 17.08
CA GLY A 78 7.00 17.19 15.85
C GLY A 78 5.92 16.33 15.20
N TYR A 79 5.66 16.61 13.92
CA TYR A 79 4.58 15.99 13.17
C TYR A 79 5.05 15.60 11.78
N ILE A 80 4.92 14.31 11.43
CA ILE A 80 5.15 13.78 10.10
C ILE A 80 3.93 12.94 9.76
N ALA A 81 3.04 13.42 8.86
CA ALA A 81 1.85 12.63 8.53
C ALA A 81 2.19 11.42 7.65
N ILE A 82 3.02 11.66 6.63
CA ILE A 82 3.47 10.67 5.65
C ILE A 82 4.99 10.57 5.73
N LEU A 83 5.50 9.39 6.03
CA LEU A 83 6.93 9.08 5.99
C LEU A 83 7.17 8.01 4.93
N ASP A 84 7.97 8.35 3.94
CA ASP A 84 8.34 7.45 2.86
C ASP A 84 9.83 7.16 2.94
N LEU A 85 10.15 5.92 3.31
CA LEU A 85 11.49 5.36 3.37
C LEU A 85 11.71 4.35 2.24
N SER A 86 10.91 4.41 1.17
CA SER A 86 11.07 3.47 0.06
C SER A 86 12.46 3.61 -0.54
N GLU A 87 13.13 2.49 -0.78
CA GLU A 87 14.51 2.44 -1.28
C GLU A 87 15.55 3.08 -0.35
N ALA A 88 15.17 3.40 0.89
CA ALA A 88 16.09 3.96 1.88
C ALA A 88 16.91 2.89 2.58
N PHE A 89 18.18 3.19 2.79
CA PHE A 89 19.06 2.41 3.65
C PHE A 89 19.06 3.00 5.06
N ALA A 90 18.17 2.51 5.91
CA ALA A 90 18.14 2.81 7.34
C ALA A 90 18.79 1.68 8.16
N THR A 91 19.57 2.08 9.14
CA THR A 91 20.10 1.24 10.22
C THR A 91 19.00 0.97 11.26
N ASP A 92 19.20 -0.05 12.10
CA ASP A 92 18.23 -0.40 13.15
C ASP A 92 18.07 0.75 14.17
N ARG A 93 19.11 1.57 14.38
CA ARG A 93 19.05 2.79 15.21
C ARG A 93 18.10 3.83 14.63
N GLU A 94 18.19 4.11 13.33
CA GLU A 94 17.26 5.06 12.67
C GLU A 94 15.83 4.54 12.68
N LEU A 95 15.63 3.23 12.47
CA LEU A 95 14.30 2.63 12.55
C LEU A 95 13.72 2.72 13.96
N GLN A 96 14.54 2.53 14.99
CA GLN A 96 14.12 2.71 16.38
C GLN A 96 13.71 4.16 16.66
N ASN A 97 14.45 5.14 16.14
CA ASN A 97 14.09 6.57 16.24
C ASN A 97 12.76 6.85 15.55
N ILE A 98 12.57 6.33 14.33
CA ILE A 98 11.31 6.45 13.58
C ILE A 98 10.14 5.84 14.34
N GLY A 99 10.35 4.71 15.02
CA GLY A 99 9.37 4.06 15.88
C GLY A 99 8.81 4.92 17.02
N GLN A 100 9.50 5.99 17.42
CA GLN A 100 9.06 6.93 18.46
C GLN A 100 8.17 8.06 17.92
N LEU A 101 7.94 8.14 16.60
CA LEU A 101 7.11 9.17 16.00
C LEU A 101 5.62 8.92 16.31
N ALA A 102 5.02 9.78 17.13
CA ALA A 102 3.63 9.60 17.58
C ALA A 102 2.56 9.80 16.49
N ASN A 103 2.89 10.49 15.40
CA ASN A 103 1.90 11.05 14.46
C ASN A 103 2.04 10.56 13.00
N VAL A 104 2.81 9.49 12.75
CA VAL A 104 2.89 8.90 11.41
C VAL A 104 1.60 8.13 11.13
N HIS A 105 0.89 8.55 10.09
CA HIS A 105 -0.36 7.93 9.63
C HIS A 105 -0.16 7.08 8.38
N HIS A 106 0.85 7.41 7.56
CA HIS A 106 1.22 6.67 6.37
C HIS A 106 2.72 6.43 6.37
N LEU A 107 3.12 5.15 6.33
CA LEU A 107 4.51 4.73 6.29
C LEU A 107 4.75 3.86 5.05
N VAL A 108 5.71 4.25 4.22
CA VAL A 108 6.15 3.47 3.06
C VAL A 108 7.54 2.92 3.32
N LEU A 109 7.70 1.59 3.29
CA LEU A 109 8.95 0.86 3.51
C LEU A 109 9.30 -0.05 2.33
N SER A 110 8.70 0.19 1.17
CA SER A 110 8.88 -0.66 0.01
C SER A 110 10.32 -0.65 -0.50
N ASN A 111 10.85 -1.82 -0.86
CA ASN A 111 12.24 -1.97 -1.32
C ASN A 111 13.32 -1.44 -0.34
N ALA A 112 13.02 -1.34 0.97
CA ALA A 112 13.92 -0.76 1.98
C ALA A 112 14.77 -1.80 2.75
N SER A 113 15.04 -2.98 2.15
CA SER A 113 15.70 -4.11 2.85
C SER A 113 15.07 -4.43 4.22
N PHE A 114 13.74 -4.43 4.28
CA PHE A 114 12.99 -4.75 5.49
C PHE A 114 12.78 -6.26 5.63
N ASP A 115 13.05 -6.78 6.82
CA ASP A 115 12.87 -8.17 7.22
C ASP A 115 11.92 -8.27 8.44
N ASN A 116 11.63 -9.49 8.89
CA ASN A 116 10.76 -9.72 10.05
C ASN A 116 11.26 -9.03 11.32
N ARG A 117 12.58 -8.99 11.55
CA ARG A 117 13.15 -8.44 12.78
C ARG A 117 12.99 -6.93 12.80
N ARG A 118 13.21 -6.27 11.65
CA ARG A 118 13.14 -4.81 11.53
C ARG A 118 11.74 -4.25 11.74
N LEU A 119 10.69 -5.02 11.43
CA LEU A 119 9.32 -4.63 11.71
C LEU A 119 9.03 -4.35 13.19
N GLN A 120 9.79 -4.95 14.11
CA GLN A 120 9.60 -4.69 15.55
C GLN A 120 9.75 -3.19 15.88
N HIS A 121 10.60 -2.47 15.14
CA HIS A 121 10.91 -1.06 15.40
C HIS A 121 9.74 -0.13 15.09
N ILE A 122 8.76 -0.55 14.29
CA ILE A 122 7.59 0.26 13.94
C ILE A 122 6.33 -0.13 14.71
N SER A 123 6.42 -1.12 15.61
CA SER A 123 5.26 -1.64 16.35
C SER A 123 4.60 -0.62 17.28
N SER A 124 5.31 0.46 17.65
CA SER A 124 4.81 1.56 18.49
C SER A 124 4.14 2.69 17.72
N LEU A 125 4.02 2.60 16.39
CA LEU A 125 3.36 3.62 15.55
C LEU A 125 1.83 3.49 15.60
N HIS A 126 1.23 3.59 16.78
CA HIS A 126 -0.21 3.33 17.01
C HIS A 126 -1.19 4.22 16.23
N SER A 127 -0.70 5.32 15.63
CA SER A 127 -1.49 6.22 14.77
C SER A 127 -1.52 5.78 13.29
N LEU A 128 -0.77 4.73 12.92
CA LEU A 128 -0.61 4.29 11.55
C LEU A 128 -1.92 3.76 10.96
N ARG A 129 -2.28 4.26 9.78
CA ARG A 129 -3.46 3.85 8.99
C ARG A 129 -3.06 3.19 7.68
N HIS A 130 -1.94 3.60 7.09
CA HIS A 130 -1.44 3.06 5.84
C HIS A 130 -0.01 2.57 6.00
N LEU A 131 0.23 1.31 5.63
CA LEU A 131 1.55 0.69 5.69
C LEU A 131 1.84 -0.03 4.36
N ASP A 132 2.92 0.38 3.71
CA ASP A 132 3.45 -0.29 2.53
C ASP A 132 4.73 -1.06 2.87
N LEU A 133 4.66 -2.39 2.77
CA LEU A 133 5.77 -3.33 2.94
C LEU A 133 6.11 -4.07 1.63
N SER A 134 5.62 -3.57 0.50
CA SER A 134 5.80 -4.26 -0.78
C SER A 134 7.28 -4.41 -1.15
N PHE A 135 7.61 -5.45 -1.90
CA PHE A 135 8.98 -5.75 -2.31
C PHE A 135 9.96 -5.85 -1.12
N SER A 136 9.50 -6.36 0.03
CA SER A 136 10.33 -6.61 1.21
C SER A 136 10.44 -8.12 1.50
N SER A 137 11.38 -8.47 2.39
CA SER A 137 11.59 -9.86 2.80
C SER A 137 10.71 -10.28 4.00
N VAL A 138 9.69 -9.47 4.33
CA VAL A 138 8.73 -9.77 5.40
C VAL A 138 8.00 -11.08 5.09
N GLY A 139 7.81 -11.89 6.12
CA GLY A 139 7.08 -13.15 6.10
C GLY A 139 6.16 -13.27 7.32
N ASP A 140 5.58 -14.45 7.51
CA ASP A 140 4.47 -14.68 8.44
C ASP A 140 4.77 -14.27 9.89
N LEU A 141 6.02 -14.48 10.36
CA LEU A 141 6.43 -14.11 11.71
C LEU A 141 6.50 -12.59 11.90
N GLY A 142 6.95 -11.84 10.90
CA GLY A 142 7.08 -10.39 10.97
C GLY A 142 5.74 -9.69 11.17
N LEU A 143 4.65 -10.25 10.63
CA LEU A 143 3.31 -9.68 10.76
C LEU A 143 2.83 -9.59 12.21
N GLN A 144 3.38 -10.38 13.14
CA GLN A 144 3.01 -10.31 14.56
C GLN A 144 3.33 -8.94 15.16
N HIS A 145 4.37 -8.27 14.67
CA HIS A 145 4.76 -6.94 15.10
C HIS A 145 3.78 -5.85 14.67
N LEU A 146 2.86 -6.15 13.75
CA LEU A 146 1.84 -5.20 13.29
C LEU A 146 0.54 -5.26 14.11
N LEU A 147 0.36 -6.28 14.98
CA LEU A 147 -0.85 -6.42 15.80
C LEU A 147 -1.15 -5.22 16.73
N PRO A 148 -0.15 -4.51 17.29
CA PRO A 148 -0.42 -3.30 18.07
C PRO A 148 -0.96 -2.12 17.24
N LEU A 149 -0.85 -2.16 15.90
CA LEU A 149 -1.29 -1.10 15.00
C LEU A 149 -2.81 -1.18 14.75
N ALA A 150 -3.59 -1.03 15.82
CA ALA A 150 -5.04 -1.25 15.84
C ALA A 150 -5.88 -0.24 15.01
N ARG A 151 -5.23 0.66 14.27
CA ARG A 151 -5.87 1.63 13.37
C ARG A 151 -5.51 1.41 11.90
N LEU A 152 -4.83 0.30 11.60
CA LEU A 152 -4.34 0.03 10.25
C LEU A 152 -5.52 -0.28 9.32
N GLU A 153 -5.69 0.53 8.29
CA GLU A 153 -6.77 0.44 7.31
C GLU A 153 -6.25 -0.10 5.97
N ASN A 154 -5.00 0.22 5.61
CA ASN A 154 -4.40 -0.18 4.35
C ASN A 154 -3.07 -0.88 4.60
N LEU A 155 -2.96 -2.11 4.10
CA LEU A 155 -1.76 -2.91 4.19
C LEU A 155 -1.37 -3.46 2.82
N ASN A 156 -0.21 -3.03 2.32
CA ASN A 156 0.37 -3.54 1.09
C ASN A 156 1.48 -4.56 1.39
N LEU A 157 1.24 -5.83 1.04
CA LEU A 157 2.18 -6.94 1.18
C LEU A 157 2.61 -7.50 -0.19
N THR A 158 2.43 -6.74 -1.27
CA THR A 158 2.81 -7.17 -2.62
C THR A 158 4.26 -7.64 -2.67
N TYR A 159 4.51 -8.79 -3.31
CA TYR A 159 5.86 -9.31 -3.50
C TYR A 159 6.62 -9.52 -2.16
N THR A 160 5.91 -9.96 -1.12
CA THR A 160 6.52 -10.38 0.16
C THR A 160 6.56 -11.91 0.26
N THR A 161 7.19 -12.44 1.30
CA THR A 161 7.38 -13.90 1.47
C THR A 161 6.25 -14.59 2.24
N ILE A 162 5.17 -13.85 2.54
CA ILE A 162 4.04 -14.34 3.33
C ILE A 162 3.36 -15.56 2.68
N THR A 163 2.79 -16.41 3.53
CA THR A 163 2.02 -17.60 3.16
C THR A 163 0.65 -17.57 3.83
N ASN A 164 -0.17 -18.60 3.60
CA ASN A 164 -1.46 -18.75 4.25
C ASN A 164 -1.39 -18.64 5.79
N SER A 165 -0.24 -18.98 6.40
CA SER A 165 -0.06 -18.85 7.85
C SER A 165 -0.06 -17.39 8.29
N GLY A 166 0.54 -16.48 7.51
CA GLY A 166 0.54 -15.04 7.78
C GLY A 166 -0.86 -14.43 7.77
N LEU A 167 -1.77 -14.95 6.93
CA LEU A 167 -3.16 -14.49 6.90
C LEU A 167 -3.91 -14.71 8.23
N ARG A 168 -3.49 -15.67 9.06
CA ARG A 168 -4.05 -15.83 10.42
C ARG A 168 -3.75 -14.64 11.33
N THR A 169 -2.64 -13.96 11.09
CA THR A 169 -2.26 -12.73 11.79
C THR A 169 -3.02 -11.55 11.20
N VAL A 170 -3.10 -11.46 9.86
CA VAL A 170 -3.88 -10.42 9.16
C VAL A 170 -5.36 -10.46 9.57
N ALA A 171 -5.93 -11.65 9.78
CA ALA A 171 -7.31 -11.85 10.23
C ALA A 171 -7.66 -11.14 11.55
N LYS A 172 -6.66 -10.74 12.34
CA LYS A 172 -6.83 -10.03 13.61
C LYS A 172 -6.82 -8.50 13.46
N MET A 173 -6.60 -7.99 12.25
CA MET A 173 -6.57 -6.58 11.91
C MET A 173 -7.93 -6.16 11.33
N ASP A 174 -8.96 -6.18 12.17
CA ASP A 174 -10.37 -6.01 11.78
C ASP A 174 -10.73 -4.62 11.22
N THR A 175 -9.83 -3.65 11.34
CA THR A 175 -9.91 -2.31 10.74
C THR A 175 -9.49 -2.25 9.28
N LEU A 176 -8.91 -3.33 8.73
CA LEU A 176 -8.43 -3.34 7.35
C LEU A 176 -9.56 -3.15 6.34
N GLN A 177 -9.34 -2.19 5.45
CA GLN A 177 -10.20 -1.83 4.32
C GLN A 177 -9.57 -2.15 2.98
N HIS A 178 -8.23 -2.07 2.90
CA HIS A 178 -7.45 -2.36 1.70
C HIS A 178 -6.33 -3.33 2.03
N LEU A 179 -6.30 -4.46 1.33
CA LEU A 179 -5.27 -5.47 1.47
C LEU A 179 -4.73 -5.86 0.09
N SER A 180 -3.42 -5.67 -0.11
CA SER A 180 -2.74 -6.20 -1.27
C SER A 180 -1.90 -7.41 -0.91
N LEU A 181 -2.17 -8.53 -1.59
CA LEU A 181 -1.46 -9.80 -1.49
C LEU A 181 -0.85 -10.20 -2.83
N ALA A 182 -0.77 -9.28 -3.80
CA ALA A 182 -0.27 -9.57 -5.13
C ALA A 182 1.12 -10.20 -5.09
N GLN A 183 1.37 -11.20 -5.94
CA GLN A 183 2.67 -11.86 -6.07
C GLN A 183 3.21 -12.45 -4.75
N THR A 184 2.33 -12.89 -3.85
CA THR A 184 2.69 -13.62 -2.62
C THR A 184 2.47 -15.13 -2.79
N ARG A 185 2.78 -15.92 -1.76
CA ARG A 185 2.61 -17.39 -1.77
C ARG A 185 1.23 -17.83 -1.25
N ILE A 186 0.23 -16.97 -1.35
CA ILE A 186 -1.15 -17.28 -0.98
C ILE A 186 -1.78 -18.18 -2.05
N ASN A 187 -2.63 -19.09 -1.59
CA ASN A 187 -3.48 -19.95 -2.43
C ASN A 187 -4.91 -20.01 -1.89
N ASP A 188 -5.78 -20.77 -2.57
CA ASP A 188 -7.21 -20.90 -2.28
C ASP A 188 -7.50 -21.12 -0.77
N ALA A 189 -6.80 -22.07 -0.14
CA ALA A 189 -7.02 -22.45 1.25
C ALA A 189 -6.66 -21.36 2.28
N GLY A 190 -5.87 -20.35 1.88
CA GLY A 190 -5.53 -19.21 2.72
C GLY A 190 -6.66 -18.21 2.85
N LEU A 191 -7.50 -18.07 1.83
CA LEU A 191 -8.50 -17.00 1.74
C LEU A 191 -9.58 -17.09 2.81
N LYS A 192 -9.83 -18.28 3.38
CA LYS A 192 -10.74 -18.45 4.53
C LYS A 192 -10.35 -17.62 5.75
N TYR A 193 -9.09 -17.23 5.90
CA TYR A 193 -8.65 -16.38 7.02
C TYR A 193 -9.02 -14.91 6.83
N LEU A 194 -9.44 -14.49 5.63
CA LEU A 194 -9.88 -13.12 5.38
C LEU A 194 -11.35 -12.90 5.78
N LEU A 195 -12.14 -13.96 6.00
CA LEU A 195 -13.57 -13.88 6.32
C LEU A 195 -13.92 -12.98 7.51
N PRO A 196 -13.10 -12.87 8.58
CA PRO A 196 -13.38 -11.95 9.68
C PRO A 196 -13.24 -10.47 9.33
N LEU A 197 -12.58 -10.11 8.21
CA LEU A 197 -12.30 -8.73 7.82
C LEU A 197 -13.53 -8.05 7.20
N SER A 198 -14.54 -7.81 8.03
CA SER A 198 -15.83 -7.25 7.60
C SER A 198 -15.77 -5.86 6.95
N HIS A 199 -14.70 -5.10 7.20
CA HIS A 199 -14.47 -3.78 6.59
C HIS A 199 -13.65 -3.84 5.30
N LEU A 200 -13.28 -5.02 4.80
CA LEU A 200 -12.45 -5.14 3.60
C LEU A 200 -13.29 -4.81 2.35
N HIS A 201 -12.90 -3.74 1.66
CA HIS A 201 -13.55 -3.30 0.41
C HIS A 201 -12.63 -3.47 -0.80
N THR A 202 -11.31 -3.53 -0.60
CA THR A 202 -10.32 -3.71 -1.66
C THR A 202 -9.42 -4.89 -1.36
N LEU A 203 -9.37 -5.84 -2.30
CA LEU A 203 -8.50 -7.01 -2.23
C LEU A 203 -7.76 -7.20 -3.54
N ASP A 204 -6.43 -7.21 -3.46
CA ASP A 204 -5.56 -7.53 -4.58
C ASP A 204 -4.93 -8.92 -4.41
N LEU A 205 -5.21 -9.81 -5.36
CA LEU A 205 -4.70 -11.19 -5.43
C LEU A 205 -3.95 -11.45 -6.74
N GLN A 206 -3.54 -10.39 -7.45
CA GLN A 206 -2.83 -10.51 -8.72
C GLN A 206 -1.66 -11.48 -8.63
N GLU A 207 -1.57 -12.39 -9.61
CA GLU A 207 -0.45 -13.32 -9.75
C GLU A 207 -0.16 -14.13 -8.45
N THR A 208 -1.21 -14.45 -7.70
CA THR A 208 -1.18 -15.45 -6.63
C THR A 208 -1.56 -16.83 -7.18
N ASN A 209 -1.28 -17.90 -6.41
CA ASN A 209 -1.59 -19.27 -6.84
C ASN A 209 -3.02 -19.68 -6.48
N ILE A 210 -3.99 -18.87 -6.89
CA ILE A 210 -5.42 -19.13 -6.70
C ILE A 210 -6.08 -19.66 -7.98
N SER A 211 -7.16 -20.40 -7.78
CA SER A 211 -7.96 -21.03 -8.83
C SER A 211 -9.46 -20.83 -8.60
N ASN A 212 -10.32 -21.48 -9.39
CA ASN A 212 -11.77 -21.45 -9.15
C ASN A 212 -12.19 -21.92 -7.74
N PHE A 213 -11.35 -22.67 -7.01
CA PHE A 213 -11.63 -23.04 -5.62
C PHE A 213 -11.61 -21.84 -4.66
N ALA A 214 -10.94 -20.74 -5.01
CA ALA A 214 -10.97 -19.50 -4.23
C ALA A 214 -12.39 -18.96 -4.01
N TRP A 215 -13.31 -19.24 -4.93
CA TRP A 215 -14.70 -18.78 -4.84
C TRP A 215 -15.43 -19.34 -3.62
N GLU A 216 -15.01 -20.48 -3.05
CA GLU A 216 -15.54 -21.01 -1.78
C GLU A 216 -15.44 -19.98 -0.64
N HIS A 217 -14.48 -19.05 -0.72
CA HIS A 217 -14.24 -18.06 0.31
C HIS A 217 -14.47 -16.62 -0.17
N LEU A 218 -14.10 -16.30 -1.41
CA LEU A 218 -14.20 -14.92 -1.93
C LEU A 218 -15.65 -14.40 -1.92
N VAL A 219 -16.63 -15.23 -2.25
CA VAL A 219 -18.05 -14.82 -2.30
C VAL A 219 -18.62 -14.44 -0.93
N SER A 220 -17.97 -14.85 0.15
CA SER A 220 -18.35 -14.44 1.51
C SER A 220 -17.87 -13.02 1.87
N LEU A 221 -16.95 -12.43 1.08
CA LEU A 221 -16.45 -11.07 1.27
C LEU A 221 -17.38 -10.07 0.55
N THR A 222 -18.67 -10.07 0.91
CA THR A 222 -19.74 -9.36 0.18
C THR A 222 -19.61 -7.83 0.17
N ASN A 223 -18.73 -7.27 1.00
CA ASN A 223 -18.44 -5.83 1.03
C ASN A 223 -17.36 -5.40 0.02
N LEU A 224 -16.75 -6.35 -0.71
CA LEU A 224 -15.76 -6.03 -1.73
C LEU A 224 -16.35 -5.13 -2.83
N ARG A 225 -15.63 -4.04 -3.08
CA ARG A 225 -15.87 -3.09 -4.17
C ARG A 225 -14.79 -3.20 -5.24
N ASN A 226 -13.57 -3.57 -4.83
CA ASN A 226 -12.41 -3.62 -5.69
C ASN A 226 -11.75 -4.99 -5.55
N LEU A 227 -11.72 -5.75 -6.64
CA LEU A 227 -11.13 -7.09 -6.67
C LEU A 227 -10.19 -7.23 -7.86
N ASN A 228 -8.91 -7.45 -7.58
CA ASN A 228 -7.90 -7.71 -8.60
C ASN A 228 -7.55 -9.21 -8.63
N LEU A 229 -7.91 -9.86 -9.73
CA LEU A 229 -7.64 -11.27 -10.05
C LEU A 229 -6.76 -11.39 -11.30
N GLN A 230 -6.01 -10.34 -11.64
CA GLN A 230 -5.14 -10.35 -12.81
C GLN A 230 -4.14 -11.52 -12.73
N LYS A 231 -3.98 -12.24 -13.85
CA LYS A 231 -2.98 -13.30 -14.01
C LYS A 231 -3.10 -14.43 -12.96
N VAL A 232 -4.33 -14.78 -12.58
CA VAL A 232 -4.63 -15.96 -11.76
C VAL A 232 -5.33 -17.05 -12.60
N ASN A 233 -5.42 -18.28 -12.08
CA ASN A 233 -6.02 -19.41 -12.81
C ASN A 233 -7.54 -19.54 -12.55
N ILE A 234 -8.28 -18.45 -12.78
CA ILE A 234 -9.74 -18.42 -12.73
C ILE A 234 -10.30 -18.30 -14.14
N ASP A 235 -11.29 -19.13 -14.44
CA ASP A 235 -12.04 -19.12 -15.71
C ASP A 235 -13.55 -19.28 -15.53
N ASN A 236 -14.01 -19.79 -14.38
CA ASN A 236 -15.41 -19.85 -14.01
C ASN A 236 -15.76 -18.65 -13.13
N LEU A 237 -16.66 -17.80 -13.62
CA LEU A 237 -17.15 -16.61 -12.92
C LEU A 237 -18.56 -16.78 -12.37
N GLN A 238 -19.20 -17.95 -12.49
CA GLN A 238 -20.55 -18.16 -11.97
C GLN A 238 -20.73 -17.61 -10.53
N PRO A 239 -19.80 -17.84 -9.57
CA PRO A 239 -19.97 -17.35 -8.19
C PRO A 239 -19.78 -15.84 -8.02
N ILE A 240 -19.23 -15.13 -9.02
CA ILE A 240 -18.95 -13.69 -8.90
C ILE A 240 -20.21 -12.86 -8.69
N VAL A 241 -21.36 -13.39 -9.13
CA VAL A 241 -22.67 -12.75 -8.99
C VAL A 241 -23.09 -12.56 -7.54
N ASP A 242 -22.45 -13.22 -6.57
CA ASP A 242 -22.72 -12.99 -5.15
C ASP A 242 -22.05 -11.71 -4.64
N LEU A 243 -21.04 -11.19 -5.35
CA LEU A 243 -20.30 -9.97 -5.01
C LEU A 243 -20.98 -8.72 -5.57
N GLN A 244 -22.23 -8.51 -5.16
CA GLN A 244 -23.13 -7.46 -5.66
C GLN A 244 -22.67 -6.02 -5.38
N GLN A 245 -21.59 -5.80 -4.61
CA GLN A 245 -21.03 -4.47 -4.34
C GLN A 245 -19.80 -4.13 -5.20
N LEU A 246 -19.38 -5.05 -6.09
CA LEU A 246 -18.22 -4.81 -6.95
C LEU A 246 -18.42 -3.60 -7.86
N ARG A 247 -17.39 -2.75 -7.88
CA ARG A 247 -17.25 -1.58 -8.73
C ARG A 247 -16.08 -1.75 -9.69
N HIS A 248 -14.93 -2.20 -9.19
CA HIS A 248 -13.73 -2.40 -10.00
C HIS A 248 -13.31 -3.87 -9.96
N LEU A 249 -13.29 -4.49 -11.13
CA LEU A 249 -12.91 -5.89 -11.31
C LEU A 249 -11.80 -6.00 -12.36
N ASN A 250 -10.67 -6.57 -11.98
CA ASN A 250 -9.58 -6.85 -12.90
C ASN A 250 -9.42 -8.35 -13.12
N LEU A 251 -9.66 -8.81 -14.34
CA LEU A 251 -9.54 -10.18 -14.81
C LEU A 251 -8.50 -10.31 -15.93
N ALA A 252 -7.65 -9.29 -16.12
CA ALA A 252 -6.67 -9.30 -17.20
C ALA A 252 -5.75 -10.54 -17.10
N TYR A 253 -5.36 -11.10 -18.24
CA TYR A 253 -4.50 -12.28 -18.32
C TYR A 253 -5.06 -13.52 -17.60
N THR A 254 -6.39 -13.63 -17.49
CA THR A 254 -7.07 -14.86 -17.07
C THR A 254 -7.61 -15.62 -18.28
N LYS A 255 -8.13 -16.83 -18.07
CA LYS A 255 -8.70 -17.67 -19.15
C LYS A 255 -10.21 -17.48 -19.33
N VAL A 256 -10.78 -16.44 -18.72
CA VAL A 256 -12.20 -16.09 -18.85
C VAL A 256 -12.56 -15.96 -20.32
N GLY A 257 -13.61 -16.66 -20.75
CA GLY A 257 -14.10 -16.65 -22.13
C GLY A 257 -15.58 -16.30 -22.23
N ASP A 258 -16.12 -16.35 -23.43
CA ASP A 258 -17.47 -15.89 -23.80
C ASP A 258 -18.60 -16.42 -22.90
N ALA A 259 -18.51 -17.68 -22.47
CA ALA A 259 -19.50 -18.30 -21.59
C ALA A 259 -19.68 -17.57 -20.24
N GLN A 260 -18.72 -16.73 -19.85
CA GLN A 260 -18.74 -16.02 -18.57
C GLN A 260 -19.38 -14.63 -18.64
N VAL A 261 -19.68 -14.13 -19.84
CA VAL A 261 -20.25 -12.79 -20.06
C VAL A 261 -21.58 -12.62 -19.33
N GLU A 262 -22.40 -13.67 -19.26
CA GLU A 262 -23.69 -13.63 -18.58
C GLU A 262 -23.56 -13.32 -17.07
N TYR A 263 -22.48 -13.74 -16.42
CA TYR A 263 -22.24 -13.49 -14.99
C TYR A 263 -21.72 -12.08 -14.75
N LEU A 264 -20.85 -11.58 -15.63
CA LEU A 264 -20.32 -10.21 -15.56
C LEU A 264 -21.43 -9.17 -15.73
N ALA A 265 -22.42 -9.45 -16.59
CA ALA A 265 -23.59 -8.59 -16.80
C ALA A 265 -24.51 -8.48 -15.57
N GLN A 266 -24.40 -9.40 -14.60
CA GLN A 266 -25.21 -9.41 -13.38
C GLN A 266 -24.63 -8.56 -12.25
N LEU A 267 -23.53 -7.84 -12.48
CA LEU A 267 -22.90 -6.97 -11.49
C LEU A 267 -23.39 -5.51 -11.66
N PRO A 268 -24.35 -5.05 -10.83
CA PRO A 268 -25.13 -3.84 -11.11
C PRO A 268 -24.37 -2.52 -10.91
N TYR A 269 -23.26 -2.55 -10.16
CA TYR A 269 -22.49 -1.35 -9.80
C TYR A 269 -21.09 -1.31 -10.42
N LEU A 270 -20.79 -2.16 -11.40
CA LEU A 270 -19.50 -2.08 -12.09
C LEU A 270 -19.28 -0.70 -12.71
N GLU A 271 -18.10 -0.17 -12.44
CA GLU A 271 -17.57 1.10 -12.94
C GLU A 271 -16.32 0.86 -13.80
N LEU A 272 -15.53 -0.17 -13.49
CA LEU A 272 -14.33 -0.54 -14.23
C LEU A 272 -14.22 -2.05 -14.32
N LEU A 273 -14.11 -2.55 -15.54
CA LEU A 273 -13.87 -3.97 -15.83
C LEU A 273 -12.68 -4.11 -16.77
N ASN A 274 -11.63 -4.78 -16.31
CA ASN A 274 -10.45 -5.05 -17.13
C ASN A 274 -10.42 -6.52 -17.58
N LEU A 275 -10.50 -6.73 -18.89
CA LEU A 275 -10.55 -8.01 -19.60
C LEU A 275 -9.39 -8.13 -20.61
N ASN A 276 -8.35 -7.30 -20.48
CA ASN A 276 -7.18 -7.37 -21.35
C ASN A 276 -6.58 -8.77 -21.37
N ASN A 277 -6.32 -9.31 -22.56
CA ASN A 277 -5.72 -10.64 -22.75
C ASN A 277 -6.52 -11.76 -22.07
N THR A 278 -7.84 -11.72 -22.21
CA THR A 278 -8.75 -12.83 -21.88
C THR A 278 -9.16 -13.58 -23.15
N ASN A 279 -9.90 -14.68 -23.00
CA ASN A 279 -10.44 -15.47 -24.12
C ASN A 279 -11.82 -14.98 -24.59
N ILE A 280 -12.21 -13.75 -24.25
CA ILE A 280 -13.46 -13.15 -24.73
C ILE A 280 -13.30 -12.71 -26.19
N THR A 281 -14.26 -13.02 -27.04
CA THR A 281 -14.29 -12.61 -28.46
C THR A 281 -14.84 -11.20 -28.62
N HIS A 282 -14.59 -10.58 -29.78
CA HIS A 282 -15.16 -9.26 -30.10
C HIS A 282 -16.70 -9.24 -30.07
N ASP A 283 -17.37 -10.33 -30.47
CA ASP A 283 -18.83 -10.40 -30.48
C ASP A 283 -19.41 -10.48 -29.07
N SER A 284 -18.78 -11.28 -28.20
CA SER A 284 -19.16 -11.37 -26.79
C SER A 284 -18.82 -10.10 -26.02
N LEU A 285 -17.73 -9.41 -26.36
CA LEU A 285 -17.41 -8.09 -25.82
C LEU A 285 -18.47 -7.04 -26.18
N ARG A 286 -18.96 -7.04 -27.43
CA ARG A 286 -20.07 -6.15 -27.84
C ARG A 286 -21.34 -6.44 -27.05
N THR A 287 -21.64 -7.72 -26.83
CA THR A 287 -22.78 -8.13 -26.01
C THR A 287 -22.62 -7.64 -24.58
N LEU A 288 -21.43 -7.79 -24.00
CA LEU A 288 -21.11 -7.34 -22.65
C LEU A 288 -21.23 -5.81 -22.49
N ILE A 289 -20.71 -5.03 -23.44
CA ILE A 289 -20.83 -3.56 -23.43
C ILE A 289 -22.30 -3.12 -23.35
N ASN A 290 -23.21 -3.84 -24.01
CA ASN A 290 -24.63 -3.53 -24.01
C ASN A 290 -25.38 -4.04 -22.76
N SER A 291 -24.78 -4.94 -21.98
CA SER A 291 -25.40 -5.57 -20.81
C SER A 291 -24.81 -5.13 -19.47
N THR A 292 -23.62 -4.53 -19.46
CA THR A 292 -23.06 -3.91 -18.25
C THR A 292 -23.69 -2.54 -17.97
N PRO A 293 -23.58 -2.03 -16.73
CA PRO A 293 -24.04 -0.69 -16.41
C PRO A 293 -23.43 0.38 -17.35
N PRO A 294 -24.18 1.41 -17.76
CA PRO A 294 -23.73 2.38 -18.76
C PRO A 294 -22.52 3.22 -18.31
N GLN A 295 -22.28 3.33 -17.01
CA GLN A 295 -21.09 3.97 -16.44
C GLN A 295 -19.84 3.08 -16.45
N CYS A 296 -19.98 1.78 -16.74
CA CYS A 296 -18.88 0.83 -16.69
C CYS A 296 -17.90 1.05 -17.84
N THR A 297 -16.65 1.35 -17.51
CA THR A 297 -15.55 1.39 -18.46
C THR A 297 -14.93 0.01 -18.60
N ILE A 298 -14.99 -0.56 -19.82
CA ILE A 298 -14.39 -1.86 -20.12
C ILE A 298 -13.06 -1.67 -20.86
N HIS A 299 -11.98 -2.21 -20.30
CA HIS A 299 -10.69 -2.32 -20.97
C HIS A 299 -10.52 -3.73 -21.53
N ALA A 300 -10.34 -3.85 -22.84
CA ALA A 300 -10.14 -5.14 -23.50
C ALA A 300 -9.22 -5.00 -24.72
N PHE A 301 -7.94 -5.36 -24.55
CA PHE A 301 -7.02 -5.71 -25.63
C PHE A 301 -7.11 -7.22 -25.84
N LEU A 302 -7.81 -7.64 -26.89
CA LEU A 302 -7.98 -9.04 -27.24
C LEU A 302 -6.83 -9.47 -28.15
N THR A 303 -6.17 -10.59 -27.85
CA THR A 303 -5.19 -11.19 -28.77
C THR A 303 -5.95 -11.86 -29.90
N GLU A 304 -5.63 -11.50 -31.15
CA GLU A 304 -6.16 -12.20 -32.33
C GLU A 304 -5.70 -13.67 -32.28
N PHE A 305 -6.65 -14.61 -32.31
CA PHE A 305 -6.41 -16.05 -32.48
C PHE A 305 -6.86 -16.49 -33.86
#